data_AF-A0A2E7WEQ0-F1
#
_entry.id   AF-A0A2E7WEQ0-F1
#
_cell.length_a   1.000
_cell.length_b   1.000
_cell.length_c   1.000
_cell.angle_alpha   90.00
_cell.angle_beta   90.00
_cell.angle_gamma   90.00
#
_symmetry.space_group_name_H-M   'P 1'
#
loop_
_entity.id
_entity.type
_entity.pdbx_description
1 polymer ?
#
loop_
_entity_poly.entity_id
_entity_poly.type
_entity_poly.pdbx_seq_one_letter_code
_entity_poly.pdbx_strand_id
1 'polypeptide(L)'
;MYSLTLKNNVEIIKIEKIMNNMNTKTRPDIALVTVRIKNKTHKLFIKAVKLINSTINVNPTMKEIEFYTILNKLNKLKVLDTIPICYNDKIVKKYSTHSVLFIENIETHSMLRSFNKRHDMRILFEIAYTLDIFNQIGLRHMDLHWNNIIVYKTDDYNKYYKYTLRDNTVAYIPGFGYRIKIFDFDGSVKLETPNVLPGLQKEIMNPVEYTGRSKKSSERLNMFRTMREFYNSKQRFKNKLDSTLSNVSTEKQRLLFKKPKKVKDIVPEAKLHFLRTGLLMNAEYDVLKVDNNIVYTPMKILKNLVKVNNWDSKPEGKTIMKEFNSKNIIAK
;
A
#
# COMPACT_ATOMS: atom_id res chain seq x y z
N MET A 1 -28.32 13.57 6.43
CA MET A 1 -27.43 12.99 7.46
C MET A 1 -27.37 11.49 7.23
N TYR A 2 -26.18 10.89 7.17
CA TYR A 2 -26.03 9.45 6.85
C TYR A 2 -26.82 8.61 7.86
N SER A 3 -27.90 7.94 7.45
CA SER A 3 -28.63 7.06 8.37
C SER A 3 -27.82 5.76 8.52
N LEU A 4 -27.30 5.59 9.74
CA LEU A 4 -26.62 4.41 10.28
C LEU A 4 -26.87 4.38 11.80
N THR A 5 -26.84 3.21 12.41
CA THR A 5 -26.97 3.04 13.87
C THR A 5 -25.58 2.96 14.50
N LEU A 6 -25.33 3.80 15.50
CA LEU A 6 -24.09 3.80 16.28
C LEU A 6 -24.12 2.74 17.40
N LYS A 7 -22.95 2.32 17.86
CA LYS A 7 -22.82 1.49 19.07
C LYS A 7 -23.15 2.30 20.32
N ASN A 8 -23.53 1.60 21.40
CA ASN A 8 -23.73 2.23 22.71
C ASN A 8 -22.43 2.95 23.13
N ASN A 9 -22.54 4.15 23.69
CA ASN A 9 -21.42 5.04 24.06
C ASN A 9 -20.63 5.62 22.87
N VAL A 10 -21.27 5.76 21.71
CA VAL A 10 -20.69 6.45 20.55
C VAL A 10 -21.61 7.58 20.14
N GLU A 11 -21.02 8.75 19.93
CA GLU A 11 -21.73 9.98 19.57
C GLU A 11 -20.95 10.70 18.45
N ILE A 12 -21.63 11.09 17.38
CA ILE A 12 -21.07 12.02 16.38
C ILE A 12 -21.30 13.42 16.91
N ILE A 13 -20.24 14.07 17.40
CA ILE A 13 -20.31 15.42 17.97
C ILE A 13 -20.47 16.46 16.86
N LYS A 14 -19.66 16.34 15.80
CA LYS A 14 -19.58 17.35 14.73
C LYS A 14 -19.19 16.73 13.40
N ILE A 15 -19.75 17.27 12.32
CA ILE A 15 -19.29 17.06 10.94
C ILE A 15 -18.73 18.40 10.47
N GLU A 16 -17.42 18.48 10.24
CA GLU A 16 -16.75 19.77 10.03
C GLU A 16 -16.73 20.21 8.57
N LYS A 17 -16.48 19.28 7.66
CA LYS A 17 -16.23 19.59 6.25
C LYS A 17 -16.79 18.48 5.42
N ILE A 18 -17.70 18.77 4.50
CA ILE A 18 -18.14 17.83 3.48
C ILE A 18 -17.45 18.25 2.18
N MET A 19 -16.53 17.41 1.71
CA MET A 19 -15.91 17.55 0.40
C MET A 19 -16.82 16.91 -0.63
N ASN A 20 -17.78 17.68 -1.14
CA ASN A 20 -18.62 17.24 -2.24
C ASN A 20 -17.82 17.26 -3.54
N ASN A 21 -17.49 16.10 -4.09
CA ASN A 21 -17.15 15.98 -5.51
C ASN A 21 -18.47 16.00 -6.31
N MET A 22 -19.12 17.16 -6.39
CA MET A 22 -20.39 17.34 -7.10
C MET A 22 -20.22 17.03 -8.59
N ASN A 23 -20.69 15.85 -9.04
CA ASN A 23 -21.44 15.70 -10.31
C ASN A 23 -21.92 14.27 -10.69
N THR A 24 -21.99 13.27 -9.80
CA THR A 24 -22.68 11.99 -10.14
C THR A 24 -23.33 11.31 -8.93
N LYS A 25 -24.46 10.61 -9.16
CA LYS A 25 -25.29 9.86 -8.17
C LYS A 25 -24.57 8.73 -7.42
N THR A 26 -23.29 8.47 -7.71
CA THR A 26 -22.52 7.29 -7.26
C THR A 26 -21.20 7.64 -6.57
N ARG A 27 -20.84 8.92 -6.42
CA ARG A 27 -19.57 9.32 -5.77
C ARG A 27 -19.70 9.35 -4.24
N PRO A 28 -18.63 8.99 -3.50
CA PRO A 28 -18.63 9.04 -2.05
C PRO A 28 -18.65 10.48 -1.53
N ASP A 29 -19.45 10.72 -0.50
CA ASP A 29 -19.33 11.91 0.33
C ASP A 29 -18.14 11.72 1.27
N ILE A 30 -17.20 12.66 1.22
CA ILE A 30 -16.00 12.64 2.05
C ILE A 30 -16.11 13.73 3.10
N ALA A 31 -15.80 13.41 4.36
CA ALA A 31 -15.84 14.42 5.40
C ALA A 31 -14.86 14.19 6.54
N LEU A 32 -14.61 15.27 7.30
CA LEU A 32 -14.05 15.17 8.64
C LEU A 32 -15.17 15.16 9.68
N VAL A 33 -15.06 14.24 10.63
CA VAL A 33 -16.01 14.10 11.72
C VAL A 33 -15.30 14.00 13.07
N THR A 34 -15.90 14.61 14.07
CA THR A 34 -15.49 14.45 15.46
C THR A 34 -16.45 13.48 16.12
N VAL A 35 -15.92 12.35 16.58
CA VAL A 35 -16.68 11.25 17.18
C VAL A 35 -16.19 11.03 18.59
N ARG A 36 -17.11 10.96 19.55
CA ARG A 36 -16.84 10.49 20.90
C ARG A 36 -17.04 8.99 20.95
N ILE A 37 -16.03 8.25 21.40
CA ILE A 37 -16.09 6.81 21.63
C ILE A 37 -15.77 6.59 23.10
N LYS A 38 -16.75 6.16 23.89
CA LYS A 38 -16.70 6.18 25.36
C LYS A 38 -16.39 7.61 25.84
N ASN A 39 -15.29 7.82 26.58
CA ASN A 39 -14.91 9.13 27.11
C ASN A 39 -13.77 9.79 26.31
N LYS A 40 -13.50 9.32 25.08
CA LYS A 40 -12.42 9.86 24.23
C LYS A 40 -12.99 10.44 22.94
N THR A 41 -12.53 11.65 22.62
CA THR A 41 -12.88 12.33 21.38
C THR A 41 -11.84 12.00 20.31
N HIS A 42 -12.32 11.67 19.11
CA HIS A 42 -11.52 11.33 17.95
C HIS A 42 -11.92 12.22 16.78
N LYS A 43 -10.93 12.78 16.08
CA LYS A 43 -11.12 13.40 14.77
C LYS A 43 -10.80 12.37 13.70
N LEU A 44 -11.77 12.06 12.85
CA LEU A 44 -11.73 10.97 11.90
C LEU A 44 -12.06 11.47 10.49
N PHE A 45 -11.52 10.77 9.50
CA PHE A 45 -11.90 10.93 8.11
C PHE A 45 -12.99 9.92 7.77
N ILE A 46 -14.01 10.33 7.04
CA ILE A 46 -15.08 9.46 6.57
C ILE A 46 -15.22 9.47 5.06
N LYS A 47 -15.56 8.29 4.52
CA LYS A 47 -16.02 8.05 3.14
C LYS A 47 -17.40 7.40 3.24
N ALA A 48 -18.43 8.07 2.77
CA ALA A 48 -19.82 7.62 2.85
C ALA A 48 -20.43 7.44 1.46
N VAL A 49 -21.09 6.31 1.21
CA VAL A 49 -21.73 6.01 -0.08
C VAL A 49 -23.18 5.59 0.17
N LYS A 50 -24.12 6.18 -0.57
CA LYS A 50 -25.53 5.81 -0.51
C LYS A 50 -25.73 4.38 -1.01
N LEU A 51 -26.50 3.58 -0.28
CA LEU A 51 -26.89 2.23 -0.67
C LEU A 51 -28.01 2.34 -1.72
N ILE A 52 -27.71 1.96 -2.98
CA ILE A 52 -28.67 1.92 -4.09
C ILE A 52 -28.97 0.44 -4.32
N ASN A 53 -30.24 0.05 -4.16
CA ASN A 53 -30.73 -1.34 -4.11
C ASN A 53 -30.26 -2.08 -2.84
N SER A 54 -31.19 -2.73 -2.15
CA SER A 54 -31.08 -3.35 -0.82
C SER A 54 -29.97 -4.40 -0.62
N THR A 55 -29.11 -4.66 -1.61
CA THR A 55 -27.96 -5.57 -1.55
C THR A 55 -26.71 -4.88 -1.03
N ILE A 56 -26.66 -4.69 0.30
CA ILE A 56 -25.55 -4.11 1.08
C ILE A 56 -24.18 -4.69 0.72
N ASN A 57 -24.12 -5.98 0.38
CA ASN A 57 -22.87 -6.71 0.20
C ASN A 57 -22.09 -6.30 -1.05
N VAL A 58 -22.70 -5.67 -2.05
CA VAL A 58 -22.05 -5.34 -3.34
C VAL A 58 -21.35 -3.97 -3.32
N ASN A 59 -21.51 -3.18 -2.25
CA ASN A 59 -20.99 -1.82 -2.19
C ASN A 59 -19.45 -1.80 -1.99
N PRO A 60 -18.67 -1.08 -2.83
CA PRO A 60 -17.21 -0.99 -2.70
C PRO A 60 -16.72 -0.54 -1.33
N THR A 61 -17.47 0.34 -0.65
CA THR A 61 -17.13 0.83 0.69
C THR A 61 -17.28 -0.27 1.74
N MET A 62 -18.27 -1.17 1.62
CA MET A 62 -18.43 -2.29 2.56
C MET A 62 -17.27 -3.28 2.45
N LYS A 63 -16.89 -3.61 1.22
CA LYS A 63 -15.70 -4.40 0.93
C LYS A 63 -14.43 -3.74 1.47
N GLU A 64 -14.27 -2.44 1.24
CA GLU A 64 -13.15 -1.67 1.80
C GLU A 64 -13.11 -1.74 3.34
N ILE A 65 -14.26 -1.61 4.02
CA ILE A 65 -14.37 -1.79 5.47
C ILE A 65 -13.90 -3.20 5.89
N GLU A 66 -14.28 -4.25 5.16
CA GLU A 66 -13.84 -5.62 5.44
C GLU A 66 -12.32 -5.81 5.29
N PHE A 67 -11.72 -5.20 4.26
CA PHE A 67 -10.25 -5.16 4.13
C PHE A 67 -9.61 -4.49 5.34
N TYR A 68 -10.11 -3.33 5.73
CA TYR A 68 -9.61 -2.62 6.91
C TYR A 68 -9.74 -3.44 8.20
N THR A 69 -10.76 -4.29 8.36
CA THR A 69 -10.85 -5.21 9.51
C THR A 69 -9.64 -6.17 9.55
N ILE A 70 -9.19 -6.69 8.41
CA ILE A 70 -7.98 -7.53 8.32
C ILE A 70 -6.72 -6.68 8.58
N LEU A 71 -6.62 -5.50 7.97
CA LEU A 71 -5.45 -4.63 8.10
C LEU A 71 -5.27 -4.11 9.54
N ASN A 72 -6.37 -3.81 10.25
CA ASN A 72 -6.34 -3.48 11.67
C ASN A 72 -5.78 -4.63 12.52
N LYS A 73 -6.03 -5.90 12.16
CA LYS A 73 -5.44 -7.04 12.87
C LYS A 73 -3.93 -7.10 12.65
N LEU A 74 -3.44 -6.85 11.43
CA LEU A 74 -2.00 -6.75 11.15
C LEU A 74 -1.32 -5.66 12.00
N ASN A 75 -1.99 -4.52 12.19
CA ASN A 75 -1.51 -3.46 13.07
C ASN A 75 -1.42 -3.93 14.53
N LYS A 76 -2.47 -4.57 15.06
CA LYS A 76 -2.48 -5.14 16.42
C LYS A 76 -1.39 -6.20 16.63
N LEU A 77 -1.11 -7.02 15.61
CA LEU A 77 -0.06 -8.03 15.62
C LEU A 77 1.36 -7.45 15.48
N LYS A 78 1.49 -6.11 15.40
CA LYS A 78 2.74 -5.42 15.10
C LYS A 78 3.40 -5.97 13.83
N VAL A 79 2.60 -6.18 12.79
CA VAL A 79 3.07 -6.61 11.46
C VAL A 79 3.15 -5.41 10.53
N LEU A 80 2.16 -4.51 10.59
CA LEU A 80 2.03 -3.42 9.63
C LEU A 80 1.35 -2.20 10.25
N ASP A 81 1.95 -1.02 10.15
CA ASP A 81 1.31 0.24 10.57
C ASP A 81 1.24 1.31 9.47
N THR A 82 1.55 0.94 8.23
CA THR A 82 1.44 1.78 7.02
C THR A 82 0.02 1.87 6.49
N ILE A 83 -1.00 1.46 7.24
CA ILE A 83 -2.41 1.55 6.86
C ILE A 83 -3.14 2.44 7.86
N PRO A 84 -4.10 3.29 7.41
CA PRO A 84 -5.00 4.00 8.28
C PRO A 84 -5.76 3.08 9.22
N ILE A 85 -5.80 3.41 10.52
CA ILE A 85 -6.62 2.64 11.46
C ILE A 85 -8.08 2.87 11.14
N CYS A 86 -8.84 1.78 10.95
CA CYS A 86 -10.29 1.84 10.77
C CYS A 86 -11.01 1.73 12.12
N TYR A 87 -12.05 2.54 12.30
CA TYR A 87 -12.82 2.66 13.53
C TYR A 87 -14.23 2.10 13.41
N ASN A 88 -14.62 1.54 12.26
CA ASN A 88 -15.96 0.99 12.02
C ASN A 88 -16.40 -0.01 13.09
N ASP A 89 -15.53 -0.97 13.45
CA ASP A 89 -15.82 -1.96 14.50
C ASP A 89 -16.07 -1.32 15.88
N LYS A 90 -15.66 -0.08 16.11
CA LYS A 90 -15.87 0.65 17.37
C LYS A 90 -17.09 1.58 17.30
N ILE A 91 -17.45 2.05 16.10
CA ILE A 91 -18.43 3.12 15.89
C ILE A 91 -19.78 2.56 15.43
N VAL A 92 -19.77 1.70 14.42
CA VAL A 92 -20.99 1.32 13.69
C VAL A 92 -21.58 0.05 14.29
N LYS A 93 -22.88 0.10 14.62
CA LYS A 93 -23.69 -1.07 14.98
C LYS A 93 -24.36 -1.68 13.75
N LYS A 94 -24.95 -0.84 12.90
CA LYS A 94 -25.67 -1.26 11.70
C LYS A 94 -25.68 -0.16 10.64
N TYR A 95 -25.52 -0.51 9.37
CA TYR A 95 -25.76 0.40 8.25
C TYR A 95 -27.24 0.32 7.83
N SER A 96 -27.88 1.45 7.54
CA SER A 96 -29.26 1.49 7.05
C SER A 96 -29.35 2.06 5.64
N THR A 97 -28.88 3.29 5.42
CA THR A 97 -29.01 3.98 4.12
C THR A 97 -27.68 4.24 3.41
N HIS A 98 -26.58 4.25 4.16
CA HIS A 98 -25.24 4.51 3.65
C HIS A 98 -24.27 3.48 4.22
N SER A 99 -23.32 3.04 3.41
CA SER A 99 -22.07 2.48 3.90
C SER A 99 -21.15 3.65 4.27
N VAL A 100 -20.58 3.64 5.47
CA VAL A 100 -19.73 4.74 5.95
C VAL A 100 -18.46 4.16 6.53
N LEU A 101 -17.33 4.41 5.89
CA LEU A 101 -16.00 4.07 6.39
C LEU A 101 -15.51 5.18 7.32
N PHE A 102 -15.01 4.82 8.51
CA PHE A 102 -14.38 5.72 9.48
C PHE A 102 -12.92 5.32 9.64
N ILE A 103 -11.99 6.18 9.24
CA ILE A 103 -10.55 5.94 9.40
C ILE A 103 -9.87 7.07 10.16
N GLU A 104 -8.65 6.84 10.64
CA GLU A 104 -7.80 7.89 11.22
C GLU A 104 -7.75 9.12 10.30
N ASN A 105 -7.67 10.30 10.90
CA ASN A 105 -7.63 11.54 10.11
C ASN A 105 -6.40 11.55 9.20
N ILE A 106 -6.64 11.47 7.89
CA ILE A 106 -5.60 11.51 6.88
C ILE A 106 -5.41 12.90 6.23
N GLU A 107 -6.27 13.88 6.51
CA GLU A 107 -6.24 15.21 5.86
C GLU A 107 -5.03 16.05 6.26
N THR A 108 -4.47 15.83 7.46
CA THR A 108 -3.29 16.56 7.95
C THR A 108 -1.99 16.18 7.23
N HIS A 109 -2.06 15.38 6.18
CA HIS A 109 -0.93 14.73 5.54
C HIS A 109 -0.79 15.14 4.07
N SER A 110 0.44 15.07 3.56
CA SER A 110 0.71 15.38 2.15
C SER A 110 0.60 14.11 1.31
N MET A 111 0.01 14.20 0.12
CA MET A 111 0.09 13.09 -0.85
C MET A 111 1.55 12.83 -1.24
N LEU A 112 1.94 11.56 -1.40
CA LEU A 112 3.29 11.20 -1.81
C LEU A 112 3.68 11.85 -3.13
N ARG A 113 2.72 11.99 -4.06
CA ARG A 113 2.95 12.67 -5.35
C ARG A 113 3.53 14.08 -5.20
N SER A 114 3.00 14.82 -4.24
CA SER A 114 3.40 16.21 -3.97
C SER A 114 4.55 16.33 -2.97
N PHE A 115 5.01 15.21 -2.40
CA PHE A 115 6.07 15.21 -1.41
C PHE A 115 7.45 15.34 -2.07
N ASN A 116 8.26 16.30 -1.61
CA ASN A 116 9.56 16.61 -2.20
C ASN A 116 10.60 15.47 -2.04
N LYS A 117 10.51 14.68 -0.96
CA LYS A 117 11.36 13.49 -0.72
C LYS A 117 10.67 12.18 -1.09
N ARG A 118 9.71 12.20 -2.03
CA ARG A 118 8.97 10.99 -2.46
C ARG A 118 9.83 9.84 -3.00
N HIS A 119 11.06 10.14 -3.41
CA HIS A 119 12.05 9.16 -3.88
C HIS A 119 12.99 8.65 -2.77
N ASP A 120 12.67 8.90 -1.50
CA ASP A 120 13.47 8.38 -0.39
C ASP A 120 13.38 6.85 -0.32
N MET A 121 14.52 6.19 -0.15
CA MET A 121 14.61 4.72 -0.10
C MET A 121 13.86 4.12 1.09
N ARG A 122 13.68 4.88 2.18
CA ARG A 122 12.89 4.46 3.34
C ARG A 122 11.39 4.39 3.00
N ILE A 123 10.90 5.31 2.18
CA ILE A 123 9.54 5.26 1.64
C ILE A 123 9.36 4.02 0.76
N LEU A 124 10.31 3.79 -0.16
CA LEU A 124 10.27 2.60 -1.01
C LEU A 124 10.30 1.31 -0.18
N PHE A 125 11.09 1.26 0.89
CA PHE A 125 11.11 0.14 1.83
C PHE A 125 9.74 -0.08 2.48
N GLU A 126 9.10 0.97 3.02
CA GLU A 126 7.77 0.85 3.64
C GLU A 126 6.70 0.37 2.64
N ILE A 127 6.73 0.86 1.39
CA ILE A 127 5.81 0.40 0.34
C ILE A 127 6.07 -1.07 0.01
N ALA A 128 7.33 -1.45 -0.24
CA ALA A 128 7.70 -2.82 -0.58
C ALA A 128 7.37 -3.80 0.56
N TYR A 129 7.57 -3.38 1.82
CA TYR A 129 7.24 -4.18 3.00
C TYR A 129 5.73 -4.40 3.11
N THR A 130 4.95 -3.35 2.90
CA THR A 130 3.48 -3.43 2.87
C THR A 130 2.99 -4.38 1.78
N LEU A 131 3.55 -4.26 0.57
CA LEU A 131 3.21 -5.12 -0.56
C LEU A 131 3.62 -6.58 -0.34
N ASP A 132 4.73 -6.84 0.33
CA ASP A 132 5.14 -8.20 0.68
C ASP A 132 4.17 -8.83 1.68
N ILE A 133 3.74 -8.09 2.71
CA ILE A 133 2.72 -8.56 3.64
C ILE A 133 1.40 -8.82 2.92
N PHE A 134 0.99 -7.92 2.03
CA PHE A 134 -0.19 -8.11 1.18
C PHE A 134 -0.09 -9.40 0.37
N ASN A 135 1.08 -9.70 -0.24
CA ASN A 135 1.32 -10.99 -0.90
C ASN A 135 1.16 -12.17 0.05
N GLN A 136 1.73 -12.10 1.24
CA GLN A 136 1.65 -13.20 2.20
C GLN A 136 0.22 -13.48 2.66
N ILE A 137 -0.64 -12.47 2.75
CA ILE A 137 -2.06 -12.65 3.10
C ILE A 137 -2.98 -12.68 1.87
N GLY A 138 -2.48 -12.75 0.64
CA GLY A 138 -3.32 -12.78 -0.57
C GLY A 138 -4.07 -11.48 -0.88
N LEU A 139 -3.74 -10.34 -0.25
CA LEU A 139 -4.36 -9.05 -0.55
C LEU A 139 -3.66 -8.37 -1.75
N ARG A 140 -4.43 -7.68 -2.59
CA ARG A 140 -3.94 -6.86 -3.71
C ARG A 140 -4.64 -5.51 -3.72
N HIS A 141 -3.89 -4.41 -3.76
CA HIS A 141 -4.50 -3.07 -3.80
C HIS A 141 -5.20 -2.75 -5.14
N MET A 142 -4.67 -3.25 -6.27
CA MET A 142 -5.18 -3.07 -7.64
C MET A 142 -5.23 -1.64 -8.19
N ASP A 143 -5.07 -0.62 -7.36
CA ASP A 143 -4.96 0.79 -7.75
C ASP A 143 -3.91 1.56 -6.93
N LEU A 144 -2.76 0.91 -6.70
CA LEU A 144 -1.67 1.57 -5.98
C LEU A 144 -0.94 2.57 -6.90
N HIS A 145 -1.00 3.83 -6.52
CA HIS A 145 -0.27 4.96 -7.11
C HIS A 145 -0.01 6.04 -6.06
N TRP A 146 0.86 7.01 -6.35
CA TRP A 146 1.27 8.05 -5.39
C TRP A 146 0.16 8.95 -4.83
N ASN A 147 -1.02 9.02 -5.46
CA ASN A 147 -2.18 9.72 -4.87
C ASN A 147 -2.93 8.88 -3.81
N ASN A 148 -2.65 7.57 -3.71
CA ASN A 148 -3.23 6.64 -2.73
C ASN A 148 -2.23 6.32 -1.61
N ILE A 149 -1.19 7.16 -1.49
CA ILE A 149 -0.19 7.10 -0.45
C ILE A 149 -0.05 8.50 0.13
N ILE A 150 -0.31 8.64 1.43
CA ILE A 150 -0.03 9.87 2.17
C ILE A 150 1.29 9.74 2.92
N VAL A 151 1.92 10.88 3.15
CA VAL A 151 3.13 11.06 3.95
C VAL A 151 2.77 11.91 5.16
N TYR A 152 3.07 11.40 6.35
CA TYR A 152 2.82 12.07 7.62
C TYR A 152 4.12 12.29 8.38
N LYS A 153 4.16 13.39 9.15
CA LYS A 153 5.31 13.72 10.00
C LYS A 153 5.34 12.81 11.22
N THR A 154 6.55 12.39 11.60
CA THR A 154 6.83 11.60 12.79
C THR A 154 7.96 12.25 13.60
N ASP A 155 7.93 12.07 14.91
CA ASP A 155 9.06 12.43 15.78
C ASP A 155 9.99 11.22 15.95
N ASP A 156 10.68 10.85 14.87
CA ASP A 156 11.53 9.66 14.82
C ASP A 156 12.98 9.93 14.39
N TYR A 157 13.38 11.21 14.32
CA TYR A 157 14.78 11.57 14.12
C TYR A 157 15.66 10.88 15.17
N ASN A 158 16.77 10.27 14.72
CA ASN A 158 17.69 9.47 15.53
C ASN A 158 17.15 8.17 16.13
N LYS A 159 15.90 7.79 15.83
CA LYS A 159 15.31 6.50 16.21
C LYS A 159 15.33 5.53 15.04
N TYR A 160 15.14 4.24 15.30
CA TYR A 160 15.10 3.20 14.26
C TYR A 160 13.83 2.37 14.35
N TYR A 161 13.43 1.83 13.20
CA TYR A 161 12.39 0.82 13.10
C TYR A 161 13.04 -0.52 12.78
N LYS A 162 12.65 -1.57 13.50
CA LYS A 162 13.13 -2.92 13.27
C LYS A 162 12.07 -3.71 12.51
N TYR A 163 12.45 -4.33 11.41
CA TYR A 163 11.58 -5.18 10.60
C TYR A 163 12.18 -6.58 10.52
N THR A 164 11.44 -7.58 10.95
CA THR A 164 11.72 -8.99 10.65
C THR A 164 10.93 -9.38 9.42
N LEU A 165 11.63 -9.67 8.32
CA LEU A 165 11.05 -10.12 7.06
C LEU A 165 10.69 -11.61 7.13
N ARG A 166 9.90 -12.08 6.15
CA ARG A 166 9.38 -13.45 6.13
C ARG A 166 10.46 -14.54 6.09
N ASP A 167 11.65 -14.24 5.54
CA ASP A 167 12.78 -15.17 5.48
C ASP A 167 13.76 -15.05 6.67
N ASN A 168 13.38 -14.34 7.74
CA ASN A 168 14.22 -13.97 8.89
C ASN A 168 15.21 -12.83 8.68
N THR A 169 15.32 -12.25 7.49
CA THR A 169 16.16 -11.06 7.32
C THR A 169 15.66 -9.98 8.28
N VAL A 170 16.56 -9.43 9.11
CA VAL A 170 16.26 -8.30 9.99
C VAL A 170 16.76 -7.03 9.33
N ALA A 171 15.92 -5.98 9.34
CA ALA A 171 16.26 -4.68 8.81
C ALA A 171 16.06 -3.60 9.87
N TYR A 172 17.05 -2.73 10.04
CA TYR A 172 17.04 -1.56 10.92
C TYR A 172 16.96 -0.29 10.07
N ILE A 173 15.76 0.26 9.96
CA ILE A 173 15.48 1.40 9.10
C ILE A 173 15.58 2.70 9.93
N PRO A 174 16.46 3.64 9.58
CA PRO A 174 16.58 4.90 10.31
C PRO A 174 15.34 5.78 10.10
N GLY A 175 14.80 6.32 11.19
CA GLY A 175 13.77 7.36 11.16
C GLY A 175 14.29 8.63 10.49
N PHE A 176 13.39 9.36 9.83
CA PHE A 176 13.75 10.51 9.00
C PHE A 176 12.74 11.67 9.08
N GLY A 177 11.88 11.61 10.08
CA GLY A 177 10.82 12.56 10.39
C GLY A 177 9.52 12.36 9.61
N TYR A 178 9.43 11.29 8.80
CA TYR A 178 8.26 11.01 7.98
C TYR A 178 8.00 9.52 7.87
N ARG A 179 6.73 9.17 7.69
CA ARG A 179 6.27 7.81 7.37
C ARG A 179 5.09 7.86 6.42
N ILE A 180 4.68 6.71 5.91
CA ILE A 180 3.59 6.63 4.91
C ILE A 180 2.35 5.93 5.44
N LYS A 181 1.20 6.27 4.86
CA LYS A 181 -0.01 5.45 4.91
C LYS A 181 -0.56 5.19 3.51
N ILE A 182 -0.93 3.95 3.23
CA ILE A 182 -1.59 3.52 1.99
C ILE A 182 -3.09 3.39 2.26
N PHE A 183 -3.91 3.97 1.39
CA PHE A 183 -5.37 4.03 1.55
C PHE A 183 -6.08 3.83 0.21
N ASP A 184 -7.42 3.82 0.25
CA ASP A 184 -8.32 3.62 -0.89
C ASP A 184 -8.31 2.19 -1.45
N PHE A 185 -9.00 1.28 -0.74
CA PHE A 185 -9.01 -0.15 -1.04
C PHE A 185 -10.26 -0.62 -1.81
N ASP A 186 -11.01 0.29 -2.44
CA ASP A 186 -12.26 -0.05 -3.15
C ASP A 186 -12.06 -1.03 -4.33
N GLY A 187 -10.99 -0.86 -5.10
CA GLY A 187 -10.55 -1.76 -6.16
C GLY A 187 -9.82 -3.01 -5.69
N SER A 188 -9.52 -3.14 -4.39
CA SER A 188 -8.65 -4.20 -3.88
C SER A 188 -9.24 -5.60 -4.04
N VAL A 189 -8.39 -6.63 -4.09
CA VAL A 189 -8.80 -8.02 -4.23
C VAL A 189 -8.19 -8.86 -3.12
N LYS A 190 -8.99 -9.79 -2.59
CA LYS A 190 -8.55 -10.82 -1.65
C LYS A 190 -8.47 -12.17 -2.36
N LEU A 191 -7.28 -12.72 -2.45
CA LEU A 191 -7.03 -14.08 -2.92
C LEU A 191 -6.99 -15.02 -1.72
N GLU A 192 -7.37 -16.26 -1.95
CA GLU A 192 -7.18 -17.33 -0.98
C GLU A 192 -5.68 -17.56 -0.76
N THR A 193 -5.28 -17.82 0.49
CA THR A 193 -3.90 -18.14 0.81
C THR A 193 -3.85 -19.20 1.90
N PRO A 194 -3.34 -20.40 1.59
CA PRO A 194 -3.13 -21.42 2.62
C PRO A 194 -2.04 -20.96 3.59
N ASN A 195 -2.16 -21.34 4.86
CA ASN A 195 -1.12 -21.15 5.90
C ASN A 195 -0.96 -19.73 6.48
N VAL A 196 -2.02 -18.92 6.52
CA VAL A 196 -2.03 -17.69 7.33
C VAL A 196 -3.01 -17.81 8.50
N LEU A 197 -2.84 -17.00 9.54
CA LEU A 197 -3.71 -17.05 10.72
C LEU A 197 -5.20 -16.98 10.33
N PRO A 198 -6.09 -17.76 10.97
CA PRO A 198 -7.52 -17.81 10.60
C PRO A 198 -8.19 -16.43 10.52
N GLY A 199 -7.82 -15.53 11.44
CA GLY A 199 -8.33 -14.16 11.44
C GLY A 199 -7.92 -13.29 10.23
N LEU A 200 -6.86 -13.67 9.52
CA LEU A 200 -6.34 -13.04 8.30
C LEU A 200 -6.80 -13.77 7.02
N GLN A 201 -7.31 -14.99 7.15
CA GLN A 201 -7.92 -15.78 6.07
C GLN A 201 -9.37 -15.39 5.78
N LYS A 202 -9.96 -14.49 6.58
CA LYS A 202 -11.36 -14.04 6.44
C LYS A 202 -11.71 -13.81 4.97
N GLU A 203 -12.75 -14.48 4.51
CA GLU A 203 -13.30 -14.30 3.18
C GLU A 203 -13.80 -12.86 3.02
N ILE A 204 -13.47 -12.26 1.88
CA ILE A 204 -13.95 -10.94 1.47
C ILE A 204 -14.63 -11.12 0.13
N MET A 205 -15.83 -10.56 -0.01
CA MET A 205 -16.54 -10.62 -1.26
C MET A 205 -15.81 -9.76 -2.30
N ASN A 206 -15.36 -10.38 -3.40
CA ASN A 206 -14.69 -9.72 -4.52
C ASN A 206 -15.65 -9.61 -5.72
N PRO A 207 -16.56 -8.62 -5.74
CA PRO A 207 -17.49 -8.45 -6.86
C PRO A 207 -16.73 -8.10 -8.14
N VAL A 208 -16.96 -8.90 -9.18
CA VAL A 208 -16.28 -8.82 -10.49
C VAL A 208 -16.37 -7.43 -11.11
N GLU A 209 -17.49 -6.73 -10.92
CA GLU A 209 -17.76 -5.38 -11.40
C GLU A 209 -16.70 -4.36 -10.93
N TYR A 210 -16.18 -4.51 -9.71
CA TYR A 210 -15.27 -3.53 -9.09
C TYR A 210 -13.81 -3.99 -9.03
N THR A 211 -13.56 -5.30 -9.12
CA THR A 211 -12.20 -5.87 -9.02
C THR A 211 -11.52 -6.08 -10.37
N GLY A 212 -12.28 -5.99 -11.46
CA GLY A 212 -11.88 -6.52 -12.77
C GLY A 212 -11.68 -8.04 -12.74
N ARG A 213 -11.41 -8.66 -13.90
CA ARG A 213 -11.16 -10.10 -14.06
C ARG A 213 -9.80 -10.53 -13.46
N SER A 214 -9.58 -10.33 -12.17
CA SER A 214 -8.32 -10.68 -11.50
C SER A 214 -8.32 -12.14 -11.03
N LYS A 215 -8.17 -13.10 -11.95
CA LYS A 215 -8.06 -14.52 -11.55
C LYS A 215 -6.65 -14.92 -11.08
N LYS A 216 -5.57 -14.25 -11.53
CA LYS A 216 -4.18 -14.48 -11.09
C LYS A 216 -3.30 -13.25 -11.34
N SER A 217 -3.33 -12.25 -10.46
CA SER A 217 -2.40 -11.11 -10.55
C SER A 217 -1.05 -11.45 -9.91
N SER A 218 0.04 -11.35 -10.68
CA SER A 218 1.42 -11.51 -10.21
C SER A 218 1.72 -10.67 -8.95
N GLU A 219 2.49 -11.21 -8.00
CA GLU A 219 3.04 -10.48 -6.83
C GLU A 219 3.77 -9.18 -7.22
N ARG A 220 4.21 -9.12 -8.49
CA ARG A 220 4.96 -8.00 -9.05
C ARG A 220 4.09 -6.86 -9.54
N LEU A 221 2.76 -7.02 -9.66
CA LEU A 221 1.91 -6.01 -10.33
C LEU A 221 1.94 -4.65 -9.62
N ASN A 222 1.65 -4.60 -8.31
CA ASN A 222 1.67 -3.34 -7.55
C ASN A 222 3.10 -2.80 -7.40
N MET A 223 4.09 -3.70 -7.37
CA MET A 223 5.50 -3.31 -7.33
C MET A 223 5.92 -2.64 -8.63
N PHE A 224 5.56 -3.22 -9.79
CA PHE A 224 5.81 -2.65 -11.11
C PHE A 224 5.21 -1.25 -11.23
N ARG A 225 3.97 -1.04 -10.77
CA ARG A 225 3.33 0.28 -10.75
C ARG A 225 4.09 1.28 -9.88
N THR A 226 4.43 0.87 -8.66
CA THR A 226 5.22 1.69 -7.73
C THR A 226 6.55 2.09 -8.35
N MET A 227 7.28 1.13 -8.92
CA MET A 227 8.59 1.39 -9.51
C MET A 227 8.48 2.26 -10.77
N ARG A 228 7.48 2.04 -11.60
CA ARG A 228 7.24 2.90 -12.76
C ARG A 228 7.05 4.35 -12.34
N GLU A 229 6.26 4.65 -11.31
CA GLU A 229 6.12 6.02 -10.81
C GLU A 229 7.41 6.54 -10.18
N PHE A 230 8.13 5.67 -9.44
CA PHE A 230 9.41 5.99 -8.82
C PHE A 230 10.50 6.44 -9.81
N TYR A 231 10.47 5.92 -11.05
CA TYR A 231 11.48 6.25 -12.08
C TYR A 231 10.94 7.11 -13.24
N ASN A 232 9.63 7.21 -13.47
CA ASN A 232 9.05 8.04 -14.55
C ASN A 232 9.04 9.55 -14.26
N SER A 233 9.32 9.99 -13.04
CA SER A 233 9.53 11.41 -12.79
C SER A 233 10.81 11.84 -13.50
N LYS A 234 10.69 12.70 -14.53
CA LYS A 234 11.73 13.24 -15.44
C LYS A 234 12.95 13.93 -14.78
N GLN A 235 13.32 13.61 -13.54
CA GLN A 235 14.49 14.14 -12.86
C GLN A 235 15.56 13.06 -12.76
N ARG A 236 16.74 13.41 -13.29
CA ARG A 236 18.01 12.69 -13.19
C ARG A 236 18.26 12.24 -11.74
N PHE A 237 17.88 11.02 -11.41
CA PHE A 237 18.33 10.38 -10.18
C PHE A 237 19.33 9.28 -10.51
N LYS A 238 20.62 9.63 -10.35
CA LYS A 238 21.67 8.69 -9.93
C LYS A 238 21.32 8.22 -8.51
N ASN A 239 20.25 7.44 -8.35
CA ASN A 239 19.92 6.86 -7.05
C ASN A 239 21.05 5.91 -6.64
N LYS A 240 21.47 5.97 -5.37
CA LYS A 240 22.52 5.11 -4.78
C LYS A 240 22.23 3.61 -4.97
N LEU A 241 20.94 3.26 -5.17
CA LEU A 241 20.47 1.93 -5.52
C LEU A 241 21.04 1.39 -6.84
N ASP A 242 21.34 2.29 -7.79
CA ASP A 242 21.69 1.97 -9.18
C ASP A 242 23.00 2.66 -9.61
N SER A 243 23.95 2.86 -8.69
CA SER A 243 25.30 3.38 -9.02
C SER A 243 26.09 2.46 -9.98
N THR A 244 25.57 1.27 -10.28
CA THR A 244 26.07 0.36 -11.30
C THR A 244 24.90 -0.01 -12.23
N LEU A 245 24.74 0.74 -13.31
CA LEU A 245 23.92 0.31 -14.44
C LEU A 245 24.74 -0.67 -15.27
N SER A 246 24.26 -1.90 -15.44
CA SER A 246 24.86 -2.84 -16.38
C SER A 246 24.14 -2.73 -17.73
N ASN A 247 24.89 -2.49 -18.80
CA ASN A 247 24.36 -2.66 -20.15
C ASN A 247 24.01 -4.13 -20.36
N VAL A 248 22.75 -4.42 -20.71
CA VAL A 248 22.32 -5.79 -21.00
C VAL A 248 22.32 -6.02 -22.50
N SER A 249 23.13 -6.99 -22.96
CA SER A 249 23.19 -7.38 -24.37
C SER A 249 21.88 -8.02 -24.85
N THR A 250 21.62 -7.90 -26.14
CA THR A 250 20.40 -8.35 -26.83
C THR A 250 20.10 -9.84 -26.65
N GLU A 251 21.13 -10.67 -26.45
CA GLU A 251 20.97 -12.11 -26.24
C GLU A 251 20.50 -12.46 -24.83
N LYS A 252 21.06 -11.81 -23.80
CA LYS A 252 20.55 -11.91 -22.42
C LYS A 252 19.14 -11.33 -22.30
N GLN A 253 18.80 -10.31 -23.08
CA GLN A 253 17.43 -9.81 -23.19
C GLN A 253 16.49 -10.95 -23.63
N ARG A 254 16.79 -11.64 -24.74
CA ARG A 254 15.94 -12.75 -25.26
C ARG A 254 15.69 -13.87 -24.25
N LEU A 255 16.67 -14.22 -23.42
CA LEU A 255 16.55 -15.22 -22.35
C LEU A 255 15.64 -14.78 -21.19
N LEU A 256 15.64 -13.49 -20.84
CA LEU A 256 14.79 -12.94 -19.77
C LEU A 256 13.31 -12.90 -20.15
N PHE A 257 12.98 -12.90 -21.44
CA PHE A 257 11.60 -12.88 -21.94
C PHE A 257 11.18 -14.27 -22.44
N LYS A 258 10.20 -14.89 -21.76
CA LYS A 258 9.63 -16.19 -22.18
C LYS A 258 8.97 -16.20 -23.57
N LYS A 259 8.86 -15.06 -24.27
CA LYS A 259 8.33 -14.93 -25.65
C LYS A 259 9.14 -13.92 -26.48
N PRO A 260 10.18 -14.34 -27.20
CA PRO A 260 11.14 -13.45 -27.86
C PRO A 260 10.59 -12.64 -29.06
N LYS A 261 9.48 -13.06 -29.69
CA LYS A 261 8.92 -12.37 -30.89
C LYS A 261 8.50 -10.92 -30.62
N LYS A 262 7.84 -10.63 -29.49
CA LYS A 262 7.35 -9.27 -29.17
C LYS A 262 8.46 -8.27 -28.79
N VAL A 263 9.66 -8.74 -28.41
CA VAL A 263 10.73 -7.87 -27.91
C VAL A 263 11.47 -7.18 -29.06
N LYS A 264 11.67 -7.88 -30.18
CA LYS A 264 12.26 -7.30 -31.41
C LYS A 264 11.45 -6.11 -31.93
N ASP A 265 10.11 -6.20 -31.82
CA ASP A 265 9.19 -5.17 -32.31
C ASP A 265 9.15 -3.92 -31.42
N ILE A 266 9.57 -4.02 -30.15
CA ILE A 266 9.46 -2.92 -29.16
C ILE A 266 10.75 -2.10 -29.06
N VAL A 267 11.92 -2.68 -29.35
CA VAL A 267 13.19 -1.99 -29.20
C VAL A 267 14.18 -2.40 -30.31
N PRO A 268 14.29 -1.62 -31.40
CA PRO A 268 15.39 -1.78 -32.34
C PRO A 268 16.67 -1.27 -31.66
N GLU A 269 17.62 -2.17 -31.42
CA GLU A 269 19.05 -1.90 -31.14
C GLU A 269 19.44 -0.94 -29.99
N ALA A 270 18.51 -0.48 -29.16
CA ALA A 270 18.84 0.43 -28.06
C ALA A 270 19.59 -0.27 -26.91
N LYS A 271 20.62 0.41 -26.37
CA LYS A 271 21.25 0.04 -25.08
C LYS A 271 20.19 0.13 -23.98
N LEU A 272 19.89 -1.01 -23.36
CA LEU A 272 18.95 -1.09 -22.24
C LEU A 272 19.69 -1.03 -20.92
N HIS A 273 19.12 -0.28 -19.98
CA HIS A 273 19.55 -0.24 -18.61
C HIS A 273 18.67 -1.14 -17.75
N PHE A 274 19.29 -2.09 -17.05
CA PHE A 274 18.61 -2.92 -16.06
C PHE A 274 18.94 -2.42 -14.66
N LEU A 275 17.92 -1.94 -13.96
CA LEU A 275 18.07 -1.45 -12.60
C LEU A 275 18.18 -2.64 -11.63
N ARG A 276 18.82 -2.45 -10.46
CA ARG A 276 18.87 -3.47 -9.40
C ARG A 276 17.49 -3.81 -8.80
N THR A 277 16.46 -3.13 -9.29
CA THR A 277 15.04 -3.31 -8.96
C THR A 277 14.30 -4.20 -9.96
N GLY A 278 14.96 -4.59 -11.06
CA GLY A 278 14.35 -5.34 -12.14
C GLY A 278 13.63 -4.48 -13.19
N LEU A 279 13.68 -3.15 -13.08
CA LEU A 279 13.12 -2.29 -14.13
C LEU A 279 14.05 -2.23 -15.35
N LEU A 280 13.44 -2.22 -16.53
CA LEU A 280 14.11 -2.07 -17.82
C LEU A 280 13.83 -0.66 -18.36
N MET A 281 14.89 0.05 -18.73
CA MET A 281 14.82 1.40 -19.28
C MET A 281 15.52 1.46 -20.64
N ASN A 282 15.06 2.36 -21.52
CA ASN A 282 15.78 2.68 -22.76
C ASN A 282 17.04 3.51 -22.47
N ALA A 283 17.80 3.85 -23.52
CA ALA A 283 19.01 4.68 -23.42
C ALA A 283 18.73 6.12 -22.97
N GLU A 284 17.48 6.58 -23.07
CA GLU A 284 17.02 7.91 -22.64
C GLU A 284 16.49 7.91 -21.19
N TYR A 285 16.58 6.77 -20.50
CA TYR A 285 16.05 6.55 -19.16
C TYR A 285 14.51 6.60 -19.04
N ASP A 286 13.80 6.27 -20.11
CA ASP A 286 12.37 6.00 -20.02
C ASP A 286 12.11 4.55 -19.61
N VAL A 287 11.18 4.36 -18.66
CA VAL A 287 10.71 3.03 -18.29
C VAL A 287 9.93 2.43 -19.44
N LEU A 288 10.40 1.29 -19.94
CA LEU A 288 9.76 0.60 -21.06
C LEU A 288 8.39 0.04 -20.64
N LYS A 289 7.43 0.05 -21.57
CA LYS A 289 6.11 -0.62 -21.39
C LYS A 289 6.29 -2.12 -21.57
N VAL A 290 6.80 -2.77 -20.55
CA VAL A 290 7.10 -4.22 -20.54
C VAL A 290 6.24 -4.97 -19.54
N ASP A 291 6.19 -6.29 -19.67
CA ASP A 291 5.44 -7.17 -18.77
C ASP A 291 5.91 -7.01 -17.30
N ASN A 292 4.99 -7.13 -16.34
CA ASN A 292 5.28 -6.96 -14.92
C ASN A 292 6.23 -8.03 -14.35
N ASN A 293 6.48 -9.10 -15.10
CA ASN A 293 7.38 -10.20 -14.73
C ASN A 293 8.85 -9.81 -14.61
N ILE A 294 9.23 -8.62 -15.07
CA ILE A 294 10.63 -8.18 -15.13
C ILE A 294 11.04 -7.49 -13.83
N VAL A 295 10.10 -6.81 -13.16
CA VAL A 295 10.34 -6.20 -11.85
C VAL A 295 10.49 -7.28 -10.79
N TYR A 296 11.41 -7.04 -9.85
CA TYR A 296 11.62 -7.95 -8.75
C TYR A 296 10.39 -8.03 -7.83
N THR A 297 10.21 -9.16 -7.16
CA THR A 297 9.17 -9.29 -6.15
C THR A 297 9.44 -8.29 -5.01
N PRO A 298 8.40 -7.85 -4.26
CA PRO A 298 8.59 -6.99 -3.11
C PRO A 298 9.67 -7.50 -2.14
N MET A 299 9.67 -8.80 -1.82
CA MET A 299 10.71 -9.43 -1.01
C MET A 299 12.13 -9.23 -1.55
N LYS A 300 12.34 -9.43 -2.86
CA LYS A 300 13.67 -9.27 -3.46
C LYS A 300 14.12 -7.81 -3.44
N ILE A 301 13.19 -6.86 -3.60
CA ILE A 301 13.48 -5.42 -3.47
C ILE A 301 13.85 -5.08 -2.02
N LEU A 302 13.14 -5.60 -1.03
CA LEU A 302 13.47 -5.41 0.38
C LEU A 302 14.89 -5.88 0.70
N LYS A 303 15.26 -7.11 0.30
CA LYS A 303 16.62 -7.63 0.52
C LYS A 303 17.70 -6.76 -0.13
N ASN A 304 17.44 -6.27 -1.34
CA ASN A 304 18.36 -5.38 -2.03
C ASN A 304 18.49 -4.03 -1.30
N LEU A 305 17.39 -3.45 -0.83
CA LEU A 305 17.40 -2.21 -0.06
C LEU A 305 18.19 -2.37 1.24
N VAL A 306 17.97 -3.46 1.97
CA VAL A 306 18.70 -3.77 3.20
C VAL A 306 20.19 -3.85 2.95
N LYS A 307 20.60 -4.66 1.96
CA LYS A 307 22.01 -4.88 1.63
C LYS A 307 22.70 -3.61 1.13
N VAL A 308 22.08 -2.86 0.21
CA VAL A 308 22.71 -1.69 -0.43
C VAL A 308 22.86 -0.51 0.55
N ASN A 309 21.97 -0.40 1.53
CA ASN A 309 22.00 0.69 2.51
C ASN A 309 22.60 0.28 3.86
N ASN A 310 23.15 -0.94 3.99
CA ASN A 310 23.70 -1.49 5.22
C ASN A 310 22.70 -1.42 6.40
N TRP A 311 21.44 -1.78 6.15
CA TRP A 311 20.39 -1.80 7.17
C TRP A 311 20.26 -3.16 7.86
N ASP A 312 21.15 -4.11 7.62
CA ASP A 312 21.17 -5.45 8.23
C ASP A 312 21.75 -5.47 9.65
N SER A 313 22.44 -4.40 10.06
CA SER A 313 23.13 -4.32 11.34
C SER A 313 22.38 -3.42 12.33
N LYS A 314 22.24 -3.88 13.59
CA LYS A 314 21.64 -3.06 14.64
C LYS A 314 22.59 -1.88 14.93
N PRO A 315 22.10 -0.63 14.84
CA PRO A 315 22.92 0.52 15.20
C PRO A 315 23.20 0.55 16.72
N GLU A 316 24.47 0.68 17.10
CA GLU A 316 24.89 0.80 18.49
C GLU A 316 24.36 2.09 19.14
N GLY A 317 23.93 1.99 20.40
CA GLY A 317 23.46 3.15 21.18
C GLY A 317 22.17 3.83 20.67
N LYS A 318 21.51 3.29 19.64
CA LYS A 318 20.28 3.89 19.08
C LYS A 318 19.01 3.21 19.60
N THR A 319 17.98 4.02 19.82
CA THR A 319 16.67 3.57 20.31
C THR A 319 15.83 2.97 19.17
N ILE A 320 15.26 1.79 19.42
CA ILE A 320 14.24 1.20 18.54
C ILE A 320 12.87 1.78 18.91
N MET A 321 12.23 2.47 17.97
CA MET A 321 10.92 3.10 18.17
C MET A 321 9.78 2.10 18.07
N LYS A 322 9.81 1.23 17.06
CA LYS A 322 8.84 0.13 16.88
C LYS A 322 9.52 -1.07 16.23
N GLU A 323 8.95 -2.23 16.52
CA GLU A 323 9.31 -3.50 15.87
C GLU A 323 8.13 -4.04 15.07
N PHE A 324 8.41 -4.52 13.86
CA PHE A 324 7.47 -5.19 12.97
C PHE A 324 7.95 -6.59 12.66
N ASN A 325 7.07 -7.58 12.74
CA ASN A 325 7.44 -8.97 12.48
C ASN A 325 6.44 -9.64 11.54
N SER A 326 6.82 -9.84 10.27
CA SER A 326 5.91 -10.44 9.30
C SER A 326 5.66 -11.93 9.57
N LYS A 327 6.46 -12.62 10.40
CA LYS A 327 6.18 -14.02 10.76
C LYS A 327 4.92 -14.18 11.59
N ASN A 328 4.49 -13.12 12.28
CA ASN A 328 3.28 -13.15 13.11
C ASN A 328 2.00 -13.39 12.29
N ILE A 329 2.07 -13.53 10.96
CA ILE A 329 0.92 -13.81 10.10
C ILE A 329 0.75 -15.29 9.76
N ILE A 330 1.77 -16.13 9.99
CA ILE A 330 1.77 -17.55 9.59
C ILE A 330 1.06 -18.36 10.67
N ALA A 331 0.15 -19.25 10.27
CA ALA A 331 -0.42 -20.26 11.17
C ALA A 331 0.62 -21.37 11.40
N LYS A 332 0.84 -21.75 12.66
CA LYS A 332 1.75 -22.84 13.03
C LYS A 332 1.25 -24.18 12.54
#